data_AF-A0A2E6Q2T9-F1
#
_entry.id   AF-A0A2E6Q2T9-F1
#
_cell.length_a   1.000
_cell.length_b   1.000
_cell.length_c   1.000
_cell.angle_alpha   90.00
_cell.angle_beta   90.00
_cell.angle_gamma   90.00
#
_symmetry.space_group_name_H-M   'P 1'
#
loop_
_entity.id
_entity.type
_entity.pdbx_description
1 polymer ?
#
loop_
_entity_poly.entity_id
_entity_poly.type
_entity_poly.pdbx_seq_one_letter_code
_entity_poly.pdbx_strand_id
1 'polypeptide(L)'
;MKTGVVLPVVLLVGVSVLLSAAGLFALSSPAAERGWQRNQLAQRQADIRSALEVLRLHLGRQRETVLRGGVPEVESSWILRETEQGMLILRPVDADPTGLCSPLRPESGRLDLRVTPKEWWGRAAELAPFSADLTKARQATSVRSLLQTEMSLRDFAQIEPLLTVHAEEPELQFDGRQRLPLGGDWNEEIAKRVADRFGQVASDVLSNLSAEGRMPQDIGDLVRVLQSFDVPVPDWIEILDAFSFGSEVARGRIDLNTAPEAVLAAVPGIGSVAADLVSVRASLSDQERSTIVWPVLRGIIPAENFDQCAVYITTRSFRWRVDFELGIMGEDEGNFLSPPDRVRCVVDLGTPRPSLAAWRSLNLNATVQGLATEQRARDTEKDADDSRERQTSRPRNRTRRGGPAASDSEPASGPLRAPARSRPPNA
;
A
#
# COMPACT_ATOMS: atom_id res chain seq x y z
N MET A 1 25.22 -13.21 -85.15
CA MET A 1 24.45 -13.21 -83.88
C MET A 1 25.23 -12.35 -82.89
N LYS A 2 24.62 -11.29 -82.34
CA LYS A 2 25.31 -10.25 -81.56
C LYS A 2 25.60 -10.74 -80.13
N THR A 3 26.80 -11.27 -79.92
CA THR A 3 27.30 -11.78 -78.62
C THR A 3 27.54 -10.68 -77.56
N GLY A 4 27.33 -9.41 -77.88
CA GLY A 4 27.59 -8.26 -76.99
C GLY A 4 26.44 -7.80 -76.09
N VAL A 5 25.22 -8.35 -76.23
CA VAL A 5 24.03 -7.88 -75.48
C VAL A 5 23.61 -8.83 -74.35
N VAL A 6 24.09 -10.08 -74.35
CA VAL A 6 23.66 -11.10 -73.38
C VAL A 6 24.23 -10.84 -71.97
N LEU A 7 25.48 -10.39 -71.88
CA LEU A 7 26.15 -10.13 -70.60
C LEU A 7 25.45 -9.04 -69.75
N PRO A 8 25.11 -7.84 -70.28
CA PRO A 8 24.46 -6.80 -69.47
C PRO A 8 23.06 -7.19 -69.01
N VAL A 9 22.32 -7.97 -69.79
CA VAL A 9 20.96 -8.42 -69.42
C VAL A 9 21.02 -9.41 -68.26
N VAL A 10 21.94 -10.38 -68.29
CA VAL A 10 22.13 -11.34 -67.19
C VAL A 10 22.57 -10.64 -65.91
N LEU A 11 23.45 -9.63 -66.03
CA LEU A 11 23.93 -8.84 -64.90
C LEU A 11 22.78 -8.01 -64.28
N LEU A 12 21.92 -7.42 -65.10
CA LEU A 12 20.77 -6.64 -64.64
C LEU A 12 19.72 -7.52 -63.95
N VAL A 13 19.44 -8.71 -64.49
CA VAL A 13 18.56 -9.70 -63.84
C VAL A 13 19.16 -10.20 -62.52
N GLY A 14 20.46 -10.49 -62.49
CA GLY A 14 21.17 -10.90 -61.27
C GLY A 14 21.12 -9.83 -60.17
N VAL A 15 21.33 -8.56 -60.54
CA VAL A 15 21.23 -7.43 -59.61
C VAL A 15 19.80 -7.22 -59.14
N SER A 16 18.80 -7.35 -60.02
CA SER A 16 17.39 -7.24 -59.64
C SER A 16 16.98 -8.33 -58.65
N VAL A 17 17.40 -9.59 -58.86
CA VAL A 17 17.11 -10.70 -57.96
C VAL A 17 17.80 -10.49 -56.59
N LEU A 18 19.05 -10.03 -56.59
CA LEU A 18 19.78 -9.69 -55.36
C LEU A 18 19.11 -8.55 -54.58
N LEU A 19 18.65 -7.50 -55.28
CA LEU A 19 17.95 -6.38 -54.65
C LEU A 19 16.58 -6.78 -54.11
N SER A 20 15.84 -7.64 -54.83
CA SER A 20 14.57 -8.19 -54.33
C SER A 20 14.77 -9.10 -53.11
N ALA A 21 15.80 -9.93 -53.10
CA ALA A 21 16.14 -10.78 -51.95
C ALA A 21 16.58 -9.94 -50.74
N ALA A 22 17.43 -8.92 -50.95
CA ALA A 22 17.85 -7.99 -49.91
C ALA A 22 16.65 -7.19 -49.35
N GLY A 23 15.72 -6.76 -50.22
CA GLY A 23 14.49 -6.10 -49.82
C GLY A 23 13.56 -6.99 -48.98
N LEU A 24 13.42 -8.27 -49.35
CA LEU A 24 12.63 -9.23 -48.56
C LEU A 24 13.28 -9.49 -47.18
N PHE A 25 14.60 -9.65 -47.13
CA PHE A 25 15.33 -9.82 -45.87
C PHE A 25 15.21 -8.58 -44.97
N ALA A 26 15.39 -7.38 -45.53
CA ALA A 26 15.26 -6.11 -44.81
C ALA A 26 13.84 -5.86 -44.28
N LEU A 27 12.80 -6.36 -44.95
CA LEU A 27 11.42 -6.28 -44.49
C LEU A 27 11.06 -7.38 -43.48
N SER A 28 11.73 -8.53 -43.52
CA SER A 28 11.49 -9.67 -42.64
C SER A 28 12.13 -9.54 -41.25
N SER A 29 13.31 -8.90 -41.13
CA SER A 29 14.01 -8.73 -39.84
C SER A 29 13.16 -7.95 -38.82
N PRO A 30 12.56 -6.79 -39.16
CA PRO A 30 11.71 -6.06 -38.24
C PRO A 30 10.42 -6.81 -37.89
N ALA A 31 9.94 -7.72 -38.76
CA ALA A 31 8.75 -8.53 -38.48
C ALA A 31 9.07 -9.69 -37.52
N ALA A 32 10.22 -10.35 -37.70
CA ALA A 32 10.70 -11.41 -36.82
C ALA A 32 11.05 -10.87 -35.43
N GLU A 33 11.75 -9.73 -35.34
CA GLU A 33 12.06 -9.06 -34.07
C GLU A 33 10.80 -8.64 -33.32
N ARG A 34 9.81 -8.06 -34.02
CA ARG A 34 8.50 -7.73 -33.41
C ARG A 34 7.74 -8.97 -32.95
N GLY A 35 7.82 -10.08 -33.68
CA GLY A 35 7.22 -11.36 -33.28
C GLY A 35 7.88 -11.94 -32.03
N TRP A 36 9.21 -11.93 -31.98
CA TRP A 36 10.00 -12.39 -30.83
C TRP A 36 9.73 -11.55 -29.57
N GLN A 37 9.74 -10.22 -29.69
CA GLN A 37 9.41 -9.31 -28.58
C GLN A 37 7.99 -9.54 -28.04
N ARG A 38 7.00 -9.73 -28.93
CA ARG A 38 5.62 -10.05 -28.53
C ARG A 38 5.52 -11.37 -27.80
N ASN A 39 6.20 -12.41 -28.29
CA ASN A 39 6.22 -13.72 -27.66
C ASN A 39 6.88 -13.68 -26.29
N GLN A 40 7.97 -12.93 -26.13
CA GLN A 40 8.61 -12.74 -24.82
C GLN A 40 7.69 -12.02 -23.83
N LEU A 41 6.99 -10.97 -24.26
CA LEU A 41 6.05 -10.26 -23.39
C LEU A 41 4.88 -11.17 -22.97
N ALA A 42 4.32 -11.94 -23.92
CA ALA A 42 3.27 -12.89 -23.65
C ALA A 42 3.72 -13.99 -22.67
N GLN A 43 4.95 -14.51 -22.85
CA GLN A 43 5.52 -15.49 -21.94
C GLN A 43 5.72 -14.93 -20.54
N ARG A 44 6.28 -13.72 -20.40
CA ARG A 44 6.42 -13.05 -19.09
C ARG A 44 5.07 -12.85 -18.40
N GLN A 45 4.04 -12.45 -19.15
CA GLN A 45 2.70 -12.33 -18.59
C GLN A 45 2.12 -13.67 -18.14
N ALA A 46 2.36 -14.75 -18.88
CA ALA A 46 1.94 -16.10 -18.48
C ALA A 46 2.68 -16.58 -17.23
N ASP A 47 3.98 -16.31 -17.13
CA ASP A 47 4.81 -16.63 -15.98
C ASP A 47 4.32 -15.88 -14.72
N ILE A 48 4.02 -14.56 -14.84
CA ILE A 48 3.43 -13.77 -13.75
C ILE A 48 2.07 -14.31 -13.32
N ARG A 49 1.19 -14.68 -14.26
CA ARG A 49 -0.11 -15.27 -13.91
C ARG A 49 0.04 -16.58 -13.16
N SER A 50 0.98 -17.43 -13.59
CA SER A 50 1.26 -18.71 -12.92
C SER A 50 1.75 -18.49 -11.48
N ALA A 51 2.65 -17.53 -11.29
CA ALA A 51 3.11 -17.06 -9.99
C ALA A 51 1.96 -16.59 -9.07
N LEU A 52 1.08 -15.73 -9.60
CA LEU A 52 -0.07 -15.22 -8.86
C LEU A 52 -1.04 -16.34 -8.43
N GLU A 53 -1.26 -17.32 -9.31
CA GLU A 53 -2.12 -18.48 -9.01
C GLU A 53 -1.53 -19.38 -7.93
N VAL A 54 -0.21 -19.62 -7.95
CA VAL A 54 0.48 -20.37 -6.89
C VAL A 54 0.28 -19.69 -5.53
N LEU A 55 0.53 -18.39 -5.44
CA LEU A 55 0.33 -17.64 -4.19
C LEU A 55 -1.14 -17.64 -3.74
N ARG A 56 -2.09 -17.45 -4.67
CA ARG A 56 -3.53 -17.46 -4.40
C ARG A 56 -3.97 -18.79 -3.80
N LEU A 57 -3.56 -19.91 -4.41
CA LEU A 57 -3.92 -21.26 -3.95
C LEU A 57 -3.18 -21.64 -2.66
N HIS A 58 -1.92 -21.23 -2.51
CA HIS A 58 -1.13 -21.47 -1.30
C HIS A 58 -1.73 -20.81 -0.06
N LEU A 59 -2.03 -19.51 -0.14
CA LEU A 59 -2.67 -18.79 0.95
C LEU A 59 -4.13 -19.24 1.14
N GLY A 60 -4.83 -19.57 0.05
CA GLY A 60 -6.19 -20.11 0.08
C GLY A 60 -6.35 -21.37 0.93
N ARG A 61 -5.38 -22.30 0.86
CA ARG A 61 -5.37 -23.53 1.67
C ARG A 61 -5.29 -23.27 3.18
N GLN A 62 -4.86 -22.07 3.58
CA GLN A 62 -4.65 -21.66 4.96
C GLN A 62 -5.77 -20.74 5.48
N ARG A 63 -6.90 -20.66 4.77
CA ARG A 63 -8.03 -19.80 5.16
C ARG A 63 -8.55 -20.09 6.57
N GLU A 64 -8.58 -21.35 7.00
CA GLU A 64 -9.00 -21.73 8.35
C GLU A 64 -8.06 -21.19 9.44
N THR A 65 -6.75 -21.11 9.16
CA THR A 65 -5.78 -20.45 10.03
C THR A 65 -6.12 -18.97 10.18
N VAL A 66 -6.42 -18.30 9.07
CA VAL A 66 -6.79 -16.87 9.04
C VAL A 66 -8.11 -16.61 9.79
N LEU A 67 -9.10 -17.48 9.64
CA LEU A 67 -10.37 -17.36 10.36
C LEU A 67 -10.19 -17.34 11.87
N ARG A 68 -9.21 -18.09 12.39
CA ARG A 68 -8.88 -18.16 13.82
C ARG A 68 -7.88 -17.09 14.27
N GLY A 69 -7.61 -16.08 13.44
CA GLY A 69 -6.67 -15.00 13.74
C GLY A 69 -5.20 -15.37 13.61
N GLY A 70 -4.89 -16.49 12.97
CA GLY A 70 -3.54 -16.90 12.63
C GLY A 70 -2.99 -16.20 11.39
N VAL A 71 -1.66 -16.17 11.30
CA VAL A 71 -0.92 -15.66 10.14
C VAL A 71 -0.63 -16.84 9.20
N PRO A 72 -1.00 -16.78 7.91
CA PRO A 72 -0.66 -17.83 6.97
C PRO A 72 0.85 -17.79 6.67
N GLU A 73 1.39 -18.94 6.29
CA GLU A 73 2.80 -19.10 5.97
C GLU A 73 3.04 -19.06 4.47
N VAL A 74 4.23 -18.61 4.09
CA VAL A 74 4.68 -18.46 2.70
C VAL A 74 6.05 -19.13 2.60
N GLU A 75 6.24 -19.99 1.60
CA GLU A 75 7.52 -20.64 1.35
C GLU A 75 8.57 -19.62 0.90
N SER A 76 9.85 -19.93 1.12
CA SER A 76 10.95 -19.06 0.70
C SER A 76 11.08 -18.97 -0.83
N SER A 77 10.65 -19.99 -1.56
CA SER A 77 10.66 -20.01 -3.02
C SER A 77 9.81 -21.15 -3.59
N TRP A 78 9.29 -20.97 -4.81
CA TRP A 78 8.63 -22.01 -5.60
C TRP A 78 9.29 -22.14 -6.97
N ILE A 79 9.47 -23.38 -7.42
CA ILE A 79 9.80 -23.68 -8.81
C ILE A 79 8.47 -23.77 -9.57
N LEU A 80 8.25 -22.86 -10.53
CA LEU A 80 7.01 -22.81 -11.31
C LEU A 80 7.06 -23.74 -12.53
N ARG A 81 8.22 -23.80 -13.20
CA ARG A 81 8.49 -24.68 -14.34
C ARG A 81 9.99 -24.78 -14.61
N GLU A 82 10.39 -25.89 -15.22
CA GLU A 82 11.73 -26.05 -15.77
C GLU A 82 11.80 -25.43 -17.17
N THR A 83 12.96 -24.89 -17.53
CA THR A 83 13.25 -24.28 -18.82
C THR A 83 14.59 -24.79 -19.34
N GLU A 84 14.85 -24.66 -20.63
CA GLU A 84 16.17 -25.03 -21.20
C GLU A 84 17.35 -24.27 -20.56
N GLN A 85 17.07 -23.09 -19.98
CA GLN A 85 18.08 -22.23 -19.37
C GLN A 85 18.20 -22.43 -17.85
N GLY A 86 17.31 -23.20 -17.23
CA GLY A 86 17.23 -23.38 -15.78
C GLY A 86 15.80 -23.30 -15.24
N MET A 87 15.64 -23.02 -13.96
CA MET A 87 14.35 -23.08 -13.27
C MET A 87 13.68 -21.70 -13.20
N LEU A 88 12.41 -21.59 -13.62
CA LEU A 88 11.62 -20.39 -13.34
C LEU A 88 11.19 -20.40 -11.87
N ILE A 89 11.77 -19.49 -11.09
CA ILE A 89 11.56 -19.40 -9.64
C ILE A 89 10.74 -18.17 -9.29
N LEU A 90 9.73 -18.37 -8.45
CA LEU A 90 9.09 -17.32 -7.66
C LEU A 90 9.74 -17.28 -6.28
N ARG A 91 10.17 -16.09 -5.85
CA ARG A 91 10.76 -15.85 -4.53
C ARG A 91 10.09 -14.65 -3.87
N PRO A 92 9.34 -14.82 -2.77
CA PRO A 92 8.87 -13.69 -1.98
C PRO A 92 10.05 -12.86 -1.50
N VAL A 93 9.86 -11.56 -1.48
CA VAL A 93 10.87 -10.61 -1.02
C VAL A 93 10.24 -9.68 -0.02
N ASP A 94 10.97 -9.39 1.05
CA ASP A 94 10.58 -8.27 1.88
C ASP A 94 11.07 -6.97 1.24
N ALA A 95 10.12 -6.20 0.71
CA ALA A 95 10.39 -4.89 0.14
C ALA A 95 10.31 -3.75 1.17
N ASP A 96 10.20 -4.07 2.48
CA ASP A 96 10.09 -3.08 3.55
C ASP A 96 11.51 -2.64 3.96
N PRO A 97 11.94 -1.42 3.61
CA PRO A 97 13.25 -0.94 4.03
C PRO A 97 13.34 -0.70 5.54
N THR A 98 12.20 -0.67 6.25
CA THR A 98 12.15 -0.42 7.70
C THR A 98 12.30 -1.69 8.52
N GLY A 99 12.12 -2.88 7.90
CA GLY A 99 12.08 -4.16 8.60
C GLY A 99 10.92 -4.30 9.59
N LEU A 100 9.92 -3.41 9.52
CA LEU A 100 8.74 -3.45 10.39
C LEU A 100 7.76 -4.56 9.97
N CYS A 101 7.79 -4.97 8.70
CA CYS A 101 6.87 -5.95 8.13
C CYS A 101 7.56 -7.27 7.74
N SER A 102 6.76 -8.33 7.70
CA SER A 102 7.13 -9.59 7.05
C SER A 102 7.00 -9.46 5.51
N PRO A 103 7.68 -10.32 4.71
CA PRO A 103 7.41 -10.44 3.26
C PRO A 103 5.93 -10.71 2.94
N LEU A 104 5.21 -11.31 3.89
CA LEU A 104 3.76 -11.44 3.86
C LEU A 104 3.15 -10.38 4.78
N ARG A 105 2.39 -9.43 4.21
CA ARG A 105 1.85 -8.28 4.96
C ARG A 105 0.34 -8.35 5.11
N PRO A 106 -0.20 -8.32 6.35
CA PRO A 106 -1.62 -8.19 6.57
C PRO A 106 -2.09 -6.79 6.20
N GLU A 107 -3.16 -6.68 5.44
CA GLU A 107 -3.75 -5.38 5.11
C GLU A 107 -4.49 -4.78 6.32
N SER A 108 -5.10 -5.62 7.16
CA SER A 108 -5.76 -5.17 8.41
C SER A 108 -4.78 -4.81 9.51
N GLY A 109 -3.49 -5.14 9.39
CA GLY A 109 -2.46 -4.66 10.33
C GLY A 109 -2.07 -3.19 10.13
N ARG A 110 -2.75 -2.46 9.24
CA ARG A 110 -2.37 -1.13 8.75
C ARG A 110 -3.55 -0.19 8.68
N LEU A 111 -3.27 1.11 8.64
CA LEU A 111 -4.30 2.14 8.58
C LEU A 111 -4.82 2.29 7.15
N ASP A 112 -6.13 2.13 6.95
CA ASP A 112 -6.77 2.32 5.65
C ASP A 112 -7.00 3.80 5.36
N LEU A 113 -6.29 4.33 4.36
CA LEU A 113 -6.34 5.74 3.96
C LEU A 113 -7.76 6.26 3.69
N ARG A 114 -8.67 5.39 3.28
CA ARG A 114 -10.02 5.78 2.85
C ARG A 114 -10.93 6.00 4.05
N VAL A 115 -10.79 5.17 5.09
CA VAL A 115 -11.75 5.09 6.21
C VAL A 115 -11.18 5.52 7.54
N THR A 116 -9.88 5.41 7.80
CA THR A 116 -9.28 5.84 9.08
C THR A 116 -9.63 7.30 9.39
N PRO A 117 -10.10 7.64 10.60
CA PRO A 117 -10.46 9.02 10.95
C PRO A 117 -9.26 9.99 10.86
N LYS A 118 -9.51 11.26 10.50
CA LYS A 118 -8.43 12.23 10.21
C LYS A 118 -7.58 12.55 11.44
N GLU A 119 -8.22 12.53 12.60
CA GLU A 119 -7.60 12.78 13.89
C GLU A 119 -6.64 11.68 14.34
N TRP A 120 -6.61 10.52 13.67
CA TRP A 120 -5.66 9.45 13.97
C TRP A 120 -4.28 9.70 13.38
N TRP A 121 -4.18 10.46 12.29
CA TRP A 121 -2.90 10.73 11.63
C TRP A 121 -1.89 11.41 12.56
N GLY A 122 -2.37 12.28 13.46
CA GLY A 122 -1.55 12.94 14.47
C GLY A 122 -1.17 12.08 15.67
N ARG A 123 -1.74 10.87 15.83
CA ARG A 123 -1.49 9.99 16.97
C ARG A 123 -0.31 9.04 16.74
N ALA A 124 -0.03 8.68 15.49
CA ALA A 124 1.19 7.98 15.12
C ALA A 124 2.29 9.00 14.80
N ALA A 125 3.40 8.96 15.55
CA ALA A 125 4.48 9.93 15.43
C ALA A 125 5.08 9.96 14.01
N GLU A 126 5.13 8.82 13.35
CA GLU A 126 5.63 8.63 11.99
C GLU A 126 4.71 9.24 10.93
N LEU A 127 3.41 9.34 11.20
CA LEU A 127 2.41 9.84 10.26
C LEU A 127 2.05 11.30 10.50
N ALA A 128 2.25 11.80 11.72
CA ALA A 128 1.88 13.15 12.12
C ALA A 128 2.39 14.24 11.14
N PRO A 129 3.65 14.21 10.65
CA PRO A 129 4.16 15.20 9.69
C PRO A 129 3.40 15.22 8.35
N PHE A 130 2.73 14.11 7.98
CA PHE A 130 2.08 13.92 6.68
C PHE A 130 0.56 14.00 6.76
N SER A 131 -0.01 14.38 7.91
CA SER A 131 -1.47 14.38 8.16
C SER A 131 -2.29 15.11 7.09
N ALA A 132 -1.77 16.22 6.56
CA ALA A 132 -2.43 16.99 5.51
C ALA A 132 -2.50 16.22 4.18
N ASP A 133 -1.40 15.57 3.78
CA ASP A 133 -1.34 14.77 2.55
C ASP A 133 -2.19 13.51 2.65
N LEU A 134 -2.13 12.82 3.80
CA LEU A 134 -2.98 11.65 4.09
C LEU A 134 -4.47 12.02 4.02
N THR A 135 -4.84 13.20 4.51
CA THR A 135 -6.22 13.71 4.45
C THR A 135 -6.68 14.03 3.02
N LYS A 136 -5.78 14.53 2.16
CA LYS A 136 -6.09 14.76 0.74
C LYS A 136 -6.22 13.46 -0.04
N ALA A 137 -5.45 12.44 0.32
CA ALA A 137 -5.39 11.16 -0.39
C ALA A 137 -6.52 10.17 -0.05
N ARG A 138 -7.56 10.57 0.69
CA ARG A 138 -8.64 9.66 1.12
C ARG A 138 -9.46 9.03 -0.01
N GLN A 139 -9.48 9.64 -1.19
CA GLN A 139 -10.16 9.11 -2.37
C GLN A 139 -9.24 8.23 -3.24
N ALA A 140 -8.00 7.99 -2.79
CA ALA A 140 -7.06 7.19 -3.54
C ALA A 140 -7.51 5.73 -3.63
N THR A 141 -7.29 5.15 -4.81
CA THR A 141 -7.44 3.71 -5.06
C THR A 141 -6.14 2.93 -4.75
N SER A 142 -5.10 3.64 -4.30
CA SER A 142 -3.77 3.10 -4.02
C SER A 142 -3.02 4.05 -3.10
N VAL A 143 -2.29 3.50 -2.12
CA VAL A 143 -1.38 4.28 -1.26
C VAL A 143 -0.37 5.08 -2.08
N ARG A 144 0.03 4.57 -3.25
CA ARG A 144 0.98 5.23 -4.17
C ARG A 144 0.49 6.58 -4.69
N SER A 145 -0.81 6.87 -4.64
CA SER A 145 -1.34 8.20 -5.00
C SER A 145 -0.77 9.32 -4.11
N LEU A 146 -0.21 8.99 -2.95
CA LEU A 146 0.56 9.95 -2.15
C LEU A 146 1.79 10.50 -2.89
N LEU A 147 2.39 9.76 -3.83
CA LEU A 147 3.49 10.28 -4.66
C LEU A 147 3.02 11.31 -5.70
N GLN A 148 1.72 11.52 -5.85
CA GLN A 148 1.16 12.59 -6.67
C GLN A 148 1.00 13.90 -5.87
N THR A 149 1.23 13.86 -4.55
CA THR A 149 1.37 15.07 -3.73
C THR A 149 2.83 15.53 -3.71
N GLU A 150 3.17 16.53 -2.90
CA GLU A 150 4.54 17.02 -2.71
C GLU A 150 5.42 16.06 -1.88
N MET A 151 4.95 14.83 -1.61
CA MET A 151 5.65 13.83 -0.80
C MET A 151 6.88 13.26 -1.53
N SER A 152 8.02 13.24 -0.85
CA SER A 152 9.23 12.64 -1.41
C SER A 152 9.16 11.11 -1.44
N LEU A 153 9.95 10.47 -2.30
CA LEU A 153 10.05 9.00 -2.35
C LEU A 153 10.56 8.40 -1.03
N ARG A 154 11.43 9.13 -0.33
CA ARG A 154 11.99 8.70 0.96
C ARG A 154 10.92 8.70 2.03
N ASP A 155 10.16 9.79 2.12
CA ASP A 155 9.05 9.91 3.09
C ASP A 155 7.97 8.88 2.81
N PHE A 156 7.62 8.70 1.53
CA PHE A 156 6.70 7.66 1.11
C PHE A 156 7.16 6.26 1.54
N ALA A 157 8.43 5.92 1.32
CA ALA A 157 8.97 4.61 1.69
C ALA A 157 8.95 4.37 3.21
N GLN A 158 9.01 5.43 4.02
CA GLN A 158 8.94 5.34 5.47
C GLN A 158 7.51 5.06 5.97
N ILE A 159 6.50 5.68 5.36
CA ILE A 159 5.11 5.58 5.85
C ILE A 159 4.26 4.54 5.12
N GLU A 160 4.61 4.14 3.89
CA GLU A 160 3.88 3.14 3.12
C GLU A 160 3.65 1.81 3.87
N PRO A 161 4.61 1.30 4.67
CA PRO A 161 4.39 0.10 5.47
C PRO A 161 3.26 0.21 6.49
N LEU A 162 2.89 1.42 6.92
CA LEU A 162 1.83 1.65 7.91
C LEU A 162 0.45 1.85 7.27
N LEU A 163 0.38 1.90 5.94
CA LEU A 163 -0.80 2.35 5.20
C LEU A 163 -1.35 1.27 4.25
N THR A 164 -2.66 1.35 4.01
CA THR A 164 -3.37 0.50 3.06
C THR A 164 -4.58 1.19 2.43
N VAL A 165 -5.15 0.55 1.42
CA VAL A 165 -6.50 0.79 0.86
C VAL A 165 -7.29 -0.53 0.78
N HIS A 166 -6.88 -1.54 1.53
CA HIS A 166 -7.34 -2.92 1.43
C HIS A 166 -7.66 -3.54 2.80
N ALA A 167 -7.78 -2.76 3.89
CA ALA A 167 -8.22 -3.30 5.18
C ALA A 167 -9.73 -3.55 5.14
N GLU A 168 -10.12 -4.67 4.54
CA GLU A 168 -11.50 -5.10 4.43
C GLU A 168 -11.62 -6.52 4.97
N GLU A 169 -12.68 -6.75 5.73
CA GLU A 169 -12.94 -7.98 6.46
C GLU A 169 -14.41 -8.39 6.25
N PRO A 170 -14.71 -9.59 5.74
CA PRO A 170 -16.08 -10.08 5.72
C PRO A 170 -16.57 -10.33 7.16
N GLU A 171 -17.84 -10.08 7.43
CA GLU A 171 -18.43 -10.28 8.77
C GLU A 171 -18.71 -11.77 9.05
N LEU A 172 -17.62 -12.53 9.18
CA LEU A 172 -17.63 -13.96 9.49
C LEU A 172 -17.30 -14.23 10.97
N GLN A 173 -17.79 -15.31 11.52
CA GLN A 173 -17.33 -15.86 12.80
C GLN A 173 -15.98 -16.57 12.63
N PHE A 174 -15.31 -16.93 13.72
CA PHE A 174 -14.06 -17.70 13.65
C PHE A 174 -14.23 -19.11 13.06
N ASP A 175 -15.46 -19.62 13.03
CA ASP A 175 -15.84 -20.89 12.38
C ASP A 175 -16.28 -20.73 10.91
N GLY A 176 -16.23 -19.50 10.38
CA GLY A 176 -16.59 -19.18 9.01
C GLY A 176 -18.08 -18.99 8.73
N ARG A 177 -18.98 -19.12 9.73
CA ARG A 177 -20.39 -18.74 9.59
C ARG A 177 -20.53 -17.23 9.46
N GLN A 178 -21.62 -16.75 8.85
CA GLN A 178 -21.94 -15.33 8.84
C GLN A 178 -22.31 -14.85 10.25
N ARG A 179 -21.88 -13.63 10.59
CA ARG A 179 -22.32 -12.95 11.81
C ARG A 179 -23.77 -12.52 11.70
N LEU A 180 -24.45 -12.46 12.83
CA LEU A 180 -25.82 -12.00 12.93
C LEU A 180 -25.83 -10.45 12.91
N PRO A 181 -26.50 -9.82 11.94
CA PRO A 181 -26.59 -8.36 11.92
C PRO A 181 -27.50 -7.86 13.06
N LEU A 182 -26.99 -6.94 13.89
CA LEU A 182 -27.73 -6.26 14.96
C LEU A 182 -27.99 -4.77 14.68
N GLY A 183 -27.21 -4.14 13.81
CA GLY A 183 -27.33 -2.71 13.48
C GLY A 183 -28.49 -2.34 12.53
N GLY A 184 -29.40 -3.28 12.25
CA GLY A 184 -30.57 -3.09 11.38
C GLY A 184 -31.89 -3.21 12.13
N ASP A 185 -33.01 -3.23 11.40
CA ASP A 185 -34.35 -3.38 12.00
C ASP A 185 -34.49 -4.73 12.71
N TRP A 186 -34.57 -4.69 14.04
CA TRP A 186 -34.84 -5.86 14.87
C TRP A 186 -36.15 -6.53 14.44
N ASN A 187 -36.10 -7.84 14.21
CA ASN A 187 -37.24 -8.60 13.70
C ASN A 187 -37.30 -10.02 14.30
N GLU A 188 -38.39 -10.73 14.04
CA GLU A 188 -38.67 -12.06 14.59
C GLU A 188 -37.62 -13.11 14.17
N GLU A 189 -37.02 -12.98 12.98
CA GLU A 189 -35.96 -13.89 12.53
C GLU A 189 -34.67 -13.70 13.33
N ILE A 190 -34.25 -12.45 13.54
CA ILE A 190 -33.08 -12.13 14.36
C ILE A 190 -33.33 -12.57 15.81
N ALA A 191 -34.50 -12.24 16.37
CA ALA A 191 -34.90 -12.65 17.72
C ALA A 191 -34.82 -14.17 17.90
N LYS A 192 -35.38 -14.94 16.95
CA LYS A 192 -35.30 -16.40 16.98
C LYS A 192 -33.86 -16.92 16.92
N ARG A 193 -33.02 -16.38 16.03
CA ARG A 193 -31.61 -16.79 15.94
C ARG A 193 -30.82 -16.48 17.21
N VAL A 194 -31.11 -15.35 17.86
CA VAL A 194 -30.53 -15.01 19.17
C VAL A 194 -31.04 -15.97 20.24
N ALA A 195 -32.34 -16.24 20.29
CA ALA A 195 -32.93 -17.15 21.27
C ALA A 195 -32.39 -18.59 21.13
N ASP A 196 -32.26 -19.08 19.89
CA ASP A 196 -31.72 -20.41 19.59
C ASP A 196 -30.25 -20.55 20.04
N ARG A 197 -29.47 -19.46 19.98
CA ARG A 197 -28.03 -19.47 20.29
C ARG A 197 -27.72 -19.12 21.75
N PHE A 198 -28.32 -18.06 22.25
CA PHE A 198 -28.00 -17.43 23.55
C PHE A 198 -29.15 -17.55 24.56
N GLY A 199 -30.27 -18.17 24.18
CA GLY A 199 -31.45 -18.34 25.02
C GLY A 199 -32.45 -17.18 24.93
N GLN A 200 -33.68 -17.47 25.34
CA GLN A 200 -34.79 -16.51 25.26
C GLN A 200 -34.52 -15.21 26.02
N VAL A 201 -33.83 -15.28 27.16
CA VAL A 201 -33.49 -14.10 27.98
C VAL A 201 -32.66 -13.08 27.18
N ALA A 202 -31.67 -13.53 26.41
CA ALA A 202 -30.85 -12.64 25.60
C ALA A 202 -31.67 -11.99 24.47
N SER A 203 -32.57 -12.75 23.85
CA SER A 203 -33.51 -12.22 22.85
C SER A 203 -34.45 -11.17 23.44
N ASP A 204 -34.97 -11.41 24.64
CA ASP A 204 -35.88 -10.47 25.32
C ASP A 204 -35.16 -9.17 25.68
N VAL A 205 -33.90 -9.24 26.14
CA VAL A 205 -33.07 -8.06 26.43
C VAL A 205 -32.85 -7.22 25.17
N LEU A 206 -32.44 -7.83 24.06
CA LEU A 206 -32.23 -7.10 22.80
C LEU A 206 -33.54 -6.55 22.23
N SER A 207 -34.66 -7.28 22.38
CA SER A 207 -35.98 -6.79 22.00
C SER A 207 -36.40 -5.56 22.79
N ASN A 208 -36.13 -5.53 24.10
CA ASN A 208 -36.41 -4.37 24.94
C ASN A 208 -35.52 -3.17 24.56
N LEU A 209 -34.22 -3.39 24.33
CA LEU A 209 -33.32 -2.34 23.86
C LEU A 209 -33.77 -1.74 22.52
N SER A 210 -34.23 -2.59 21.60
CA SER A 210 -34.78 -2.15 20.32
C SER A 210 -36.06 -1.32 20.51
N ALA A 211 -36.98 -1.74 21.38
CA ALA A 211 -38.23 -1.02 21.64
C ALA A 211 -38.00 0.37 22.24
N GLU A 212 -36.91 0.53 22.99
CA GLU A 212 -36.50 1.80 23.59
C GLU A 212 -35.60 2.66 22.69
N GLY A 213 -35.29 2.20 21.47
CA GLY A 213 -34.37 2.90 20.56
C GLY A 213 -32.92 2.94 21.05
N ARG A 214 -32.52 1.98 21.90
CA ARG A 214 -31.18 1.85 22.50
C ARG A 214 -30.42 0.64 21.95
N MET A 215 -30.75 0.19 20.73
CA MET A 215 -30.05 -0.92 20.10
C MET A 215 -28.57 -0.56 19.86
N PRO A 216 -27.61 -1.44 20.18
CA PRO A 216 -26.20 -1.18 19.91
C PRO A 216 -25.95 -0.90 18.42
N GLN A 217 -25.23 0.17 18.11
CA GLN A 217 -24.92 0.59 16.74
C GLN A 217 -23.55 0.12 16.27
N ASP A 218 -22.69 -0.29 17.19
CA ASP A 218 -21.38 -0.86 16.91
C ASP A 218 -20.91 -1.82 18.03
N ILE A 219 -19.71 -2.37 17.86
CA ILE A 219 -19.11 -3.30 18.83
C ILE A 219 -18.83 -2.60 20.17
N GLY A 220 -18.45 -1.32 20.17
CA GLY A 220 -18.23 -0.55 21.39
C GLY A 220 -19.52 -0.39 22.19
N ASP A 221 -20.63 -0.07 21.53
CA ASP A 221 -21.97 -0.06 22.15
C ASP A 221 -22.33 -1.43 22.75
N LEU A 222 -22.06 -2.51 22.03
CA LEU A 222 -22.32 -3.86 22.52
C LEU A 222 -21.49 -4.15 23.78
N VAL A 223 -20.21 -3.77 23.80
CA VAL A 223 -19.37 -3.89 25.01
C VAL A 223 -19.97 -3.10 26.17
N ARG A 224 -20.46 -1.87 25.95
CA ARG A 224 -21.14 -1.08 26.99
C ARG A 224 -22.39 -1.77 27.53
N VAL A 225 -23.17 -2.41 26.66
CA VAL A 225 -24.32 -3.23 27.09
C VAL A 225 -23.84 -4.37 27.98
N LEU A 226 -22.83 -5.14 27.54
CA LEU A 226 -22.29 -6.26 28.31
C LEU A 226 -21.78 -5.83 29.69
N GLN A 227 -21.07 -4.70 29.77
CA GLN A 227 -20.63 -4.09 31.02
C GLN A 227 -21.82 -3.71 31.92
N SER A 228 -22.88 -3.11 31.36
CA SER A 228 -24.05 -2.67 32.14
C SER A 228 -24.86 -3.80 32.76
N PHE A 229 -24.75 -5.01 32.20
CA PHE A 229 -25.37 -6.23 32.70
C PHE A 229 -24.39 -7.09 33.52
N ASP A 230 -23.20 -6.57 33.84
CA ASP A 230 -22.14 -7.28 34.57
C ASP A 230 -21.79 -8.65 33.96
N VAL A 231 -21.82 -8.75 32.63
CA VAL A 231 -21.50 -9.99 31.93
C VAL A 231 -20.01 -10.32 32.12
N PRO A 232 -19.64 -11.53 32.58
CA PRO A 232 -18.25 -11.92 32.72
C PRO A 232 -17.45 -11.76 31.42
N VAL A 233 -16.24 -11.19 31.50
CA VAL A 233 -15.36 -10.96 30.33
C VAL A 233 -15.14 -12.21 29.47
N PRO A 234 -14.97 -13.43 30.02
CA PRO A 234 -14.86 -14.64 29.19
C PRO A 234 -16.05 -14.87 28.25
N ASP A 235 -17.26 -14.49 28.67
CA ASP A 235 -18.49 -14.67 27.88
C ASP A 235 -18.58 -13.66 26.73
N TRP A 236 -17.80 -12.56 26.78
CA TRP A 236 -17.76 -11.57 25.70
C TRP A 236 -17.20 -12.19 24.41
N ILE A 237 -16.36 -13.22 24.51
CA ILE A 237 -15.72 -13.86 23.35
C ILE A 237 -16.76 -14.37 22.35
N GLU A 238 -17.73 -15.15 22.83
CA GLU A 238 -18.75 -15.72 21.94
C GLU A 238 -19.70 -14.63 21.43
N ILE A 239 -20.07 -13.69 22.30
CA ILE A 239 -21.04 -12.65 21.98
C ILE A 239 -20.47 -11.69 20.92
N LEU A 240 -19.24 -11.20 21.11
CA LEU A 240 -18.61 -10.27 20.17
C LEU A 240 -18.23 -10.94 18.85
N ASP A 241 -17.98 -12.24 18.82
CA ASP A 241 -17.78 -12.96 17.55
C ASP A 241 -19.09 -13.18 16.80
N ALA A 242 -20.23 -13.28 17.49
CA ALA A 242 -21.50 -13.63 16.86
C ALA A 242 -22.17 -12.51 16.08
N PHE A 243 -21.89 -11.24 16.40
CA PHE A 243 -22.68 -10.10 15.92
C PHE A 243 -21.91 -9.15 14.99
N SER A 244 -22.65 -8.52 14.07
CA SER A 244 -22.15 -7.48 13.16
C SER A 244 -23.08 -6.27 13.14
N PHE A 245 -22.56 -5.10 12.76
CA PHE A 245 -23.24 -3.80 12.93
C PHE A 245 -23.29 -2.94 11.66
N GLY A 246 -22.98 -3.51 10.51
CA GLY A 246 -22.90 -2.75 9.26
C GLY A 246 -23.14 -3.60 8.02
N SER A 247 -22.47 -3.22 6.93
CA SER A 247 -22.47 -3.99 5.68
C SER A 247 -21.83 -5.36 5.85
N GLU A 248 -22.00 -6.23 4.84
CA GLU A 248 -21.37 -7.57 4.78
C GLU A 248 -19.83 -7.55 4.94
N VAL A 249 -19.22 -6.39 4.75
CA VAL A 249 -17.77 -6.16 4.86
C VAL A 249 -17.52 -5.00 5.82
N ALA A 250 -16.74 -5.25 6.88
CA ALA A 250 -16.14 -4.23 7.72
C ALA A 250 -14.89 -3.65 7.06
N ARG A 251 -14.65 -2.35 7.26
CA ARG A 251 -13.49 -1.65 6.70
C ARG A 251 -12.69 -0.95 7.79
N GLY A 252 -11.37 -0.97 7.67
CA GLY A 252 -10.46 -0.21 8.53
C GLY A 252 -10.30 -0.73 9.95
N ARG A 253 -10.79 -1.94 10.27
CA ARG A 253 -10.47 -2.59 11.55
C ARG A 253 -9.00 -3.02 11.58
N ILE A 254 -8.37 -2.82 12.73
CA ILE A 254 -6.96 -3.05 12.96
C ILE A 254 -6.74 -4.41 13.61
N ASP A 255 -5.95 -5.25 12.95
CA ASP A 255 -5.61 -6.59 13.42
C ASP A 255 -4.64 -6.53 14.61
N LEU A 256 -5.14 -6.84 15.80
CA LEU A 256 -4.39 -6.89 17.05
C LEU A 256 -3.22 -7.86 17.03
N ASN A 257 -3.26 -8.90 16.20
CA ASN A 257 -2.23 -9.94 16.19
C ASN A 257 -1.04 -9.57 15.30
N THR A 258 -1.23 -8.61 14.39
CA THR A 258 -0.23 -8.32 13.34
C THR A 258 0.11 -6.84 13.17
N ALA A 259 -0.72 -5.91 13.65
CA ALA A 259 -0.48 -4.48 13.48
C ALA A 259 0.82 -4.03 14.16
N PRO A 260 1.67 -3.20 13.52
CA PRO A 260 2.81 -2.61 14.19
C PRO A 260 2.41 -1.75 15.40
N GLU A 261 3.33 -1.55 16.34
CA GLU A 261 3.10 -0.71 17.53
C GLU A 261 2.57 0.69 17.16
N ALA A 262 3.19 1.34 16.17
CA ALA A 262 2.79 2.66 15.69
C ALA A 262 1.32 2.71 15.20
N VAL A 263 0.84 1.62 14.58
CA VAL A 263 -0.56 1.52 14.12
C VAL A 263 -1.50 1.32 15.30
N LEU A 264 -1.16 0.44 16.24
CA LEU A 264 -1.95 0.22 17.45
C LEU A 264 -2.04 1.46 18.33
N ALA A 265 -0.94 2.20 18.49
CA ALA A 265 -0.90 3.42 19.29
C ALA A 265 -1.84 4.52 18.77
N ALA A 266 -2.16 4.51 17.46
CA ALA A 266 -3.11 5.44 16.87
C ALA A 266 -4.59 5.14 17.24
N VAL A 267 -4.89 3.90 17.63
CA VAL A 267 -6.26 3.45 17.92
C VAL A 267 -6.76 4.08 19.24
N PRO A 268 -7.94 4.74 19.26
CA PRO A 268 -8.57 5.22 20.48
C PRO A 268 -8.69 4.10 21.53
N GLY A 269 -8.38 4.39 22.79
CA GLY A 269 -8.41 3.41 23.88
C GLY A 269 -7.18 2.50 23.99
N ILE A 270 -6.29 2.45 22.99
CA ILE A 270 -5.02 1.70 23.07
C ILE A 270 -3.87 2.62 23.48
N GLY A 271 -3.49 3.58 22.64
CA GLY A 271 -2.45 4.55 22.97
C GLY A 271 -1.15 3.93 23.50
N SER A 272 -0.80 4.23 24.76
CA SER A 272 0.46 3.83 25.38
C SER A 272 0.61 2.34 25.65
N VAL A 273 -0.47 1.56 25.70
CA VAL A 273 -0.37 0.10 25.93
C VAL A 273 -0.06 -0.69 24.65
N ALA A 274 0.14 -0.02 23.51
CA ALA A 274 0.45 -0.66 22.24
C ALA A 274 1.70 -1.55 22.29
N ALA A 275 2.76 -1.10 22.97
CA ALA A 275 4.00 -1.88 23.13
C ALA A 275 3.75 -3.19 23.91
N ASP A 276 2.94 -3.13 24.96
CA ASP A 276 2.58 -4.30 25.76
C ASP A 276 1.79 -5.31 24.92
N LEU A 277 0.83 -4.85 24.11
CA LEU A 277 0.09 -5.70 23.19
C LEU A 277 1.03 -6.44 22.23
N VAL A 278 1.97 -5.72 21.60
CA VAL A 278 2.94 -6.33 20.67
C VAL A 278 3.79 -7.38 21.37
N SER A 279 4.26 -7.09 22.58
CA SER A 279 5.15 -7.97 23.34
C SER A 279 4.50 -9.31 23.73
N VAL A 280 3.19 -9.32 23.97
CA VAL A 280 2.46 -10.51 24.45
C VAL A 280 2.07 -11.48 23.33
N ARG A 281 1.93 -11.01 22.09
CA ARG A 281 1.43 -11.78 20.92
C ARG A 281 2.07 -13.15 20.76
N ALA A 282 3.39 -13.24 20.90
CA ALA A 282 4.13 -14.48 20.69
C ALA A 282 3.74 -15.58 21.70
N SER A 283 3.26 -15.19 22.88
CA SER A 283 2.85 -16.09 23.96
C SER A 283 1.36 -16.48 23.94
N LEU A 284 0.57 -15.89 23.04
CA LEU A 284 -0.86 -16.18 22.93
C LEU A 284 -1.08 -17.58 22.34
N SER A 285 -1.99 -18.33 22.96
CA SER A 285 -2.55 -19.55 22.38
C SER A 285 -3.45 -19.26 21.18
N ASP A 286 -3.74 -20.26 20.35
CA ASP A 286 -4.63 -20.11 19.19
C ASP A 286 -6.02 -19.61 19.58
N GLN A 287 -6.53 -20.07 20.72
CA GLN A 287 -7.82 -19.64 21.23
C GLN A 287 -7.81 -18.15 21.61
N GLU A 288 -6.76 -17.68 22.31
CA GLU A 288 -6.65 -16.26 22.64
C GLU A 288 -6.47 -15.38 21.40
N ARG A 289 -5.69 -15.84 20.42
CA ARG A 289 -5.49 -15.11 19.15
C ARG A 289 -6.79 -14.93 18.38
N SER A 290 -7.75 -15.83 18.53
CA SER A 290 -9.01 -15.76 17.79
C SER A 290 -9.97 -14.65 18.24
N THR A 291 -9.78 -14.05 19.41
CA THR A 291 -10.75 -13.10 20.01
C THR A 291 -10.18 -11.71 20.24
N ILE A 292 -10.94 -10.66 19.89
CA ILE A 292 -10.54 -9.27 20.18
C ILE A 292 -10.47 -8.97 21.68
N VAL A 293 -11.00 -9.85 22.53
CA VAL A 293 -11.08 -9.69 23.99
C VAL A 293 -9.78 -10.06 24.71
N TRP A 294 -8.82 -10.71 24.04
CA TRP A 294 -7.58 -11.16 24.69
C TRP A 294 -6.80 -10.05 25.43
N PRO A 295 -6.78 -8.77 25.01
CA PRO A 295 -6.13 -7.70 25.77
C PRO A 295 -6.73 -7.50 27.15
N VAL A 296 -8.04 -7.69 27.30
CA VAL A 296 -8.76 -7.59 28.57
C VAL A 296 -8.47 -8.80 29.44
N LEU A 297 -8.50 -10.01 28.86
CA LEU A 297 -8.17 -11.25 29.57
C LEU A 297 -6.74 -11.25 30.11
N ARG A 298 -5.81 -10.61 29.40
CA ARG A 298 -4.41 -10.44 29.82
C ARG A 298 -4.19 -9.23 30.74
N GLY A 299 -5.24 -8.46 31.07
CA GLY A 299 -5.16 -7.30 31.95
C GLY A 299 -4.37 -6.12 31.39
N ILE A 300 -4.19 -6.06 30.06
CA ILE A 300 -3.49 -4.98 29.38
C ILE A 300 -4.43 -3.78 29.21
N ILE A 301 -5.68 -4.05 28.82
CA ILE A 301 -6.75 -3.06 28.72
C ILE A 301 -7.77 -3.36 29.82
N PRO A 302 -8.08 -2.41 30.72
CA PRO A 302 -9.15 -2.58 31.70
C PRO A 302 -10.50 -2.80 31.00
N ALA A 303 -11.32 -3.70 31.54
CA ALA A 303 -12.59 -4.10 30.93
C ALA A 303 -13.51 -2.90 30.67
N GLU A 304 -13.53 -1.94 31.61
CA GLU A 304 -14.31 -0.70 31.57
C GLU A 304 -13.90 0.27 30.44
N ASN A 305 -12.69 0.14 29.90
CA ASN A 305 -12.18 1.01 28.83
C ASN A 305 -12.21 0.34 27.46
N PHE A 306 -12.56 -0.94 27.39
CA PHE A 306 -12.47 -1.73 26.16
C PHE A 306 -13.42 -1.23 25.07
N ASP A 307 -14.57 -0.66 25.43
CA ASP A 307 -15.56 -0.10 24.51
C ASP A 307 -14.96 0.97 23.58
N GLN A 308 -13.97 1.73 24.07
CA GLN A 308 -13.31 2.80 23.32
C GLN A 308 -12.52 2.30 22.10
N CYS A 309 -12.03 1.05 22.16
CA CYS A 309 -11.20 0.46 21.10
C CYS A 309 -11.90 -0.67 20.33
N ALA A 310 -12.89 -1.34 20.93
CA ALA A 310 -13.49 -2.57 20.41
C ALA A 310 -14.04 -2.45 18.97
N VAL A 311 -14.63 -1.31 18.62
CA VAL A 311 -15.16 -1.05 17.27
C VAL A 311 -14.08 -1.00 16.18
N TYR A 312 -12.85 -0.67 16.57
CA TYR A 312 -11.75 -0.39 15.65
C TYR A 312 -10.81 -1.57 15.44
N ILE A 313 -11.00 -2.67 16.16
CA ILE A 313 -10.04 -3.76 16.22
C ILE A 313 -10.63 -5.07 15.70
N THR A 314 -9.75 -5.93 15.23
CA THR A 314 -10.02 -7.30 14.80
C THR A 314 -8.82 -8.17 15.19
N THR A 315 -8.91 -9.48 14.98
CA THR A 315 -7.81 -10.43 15.22
C THR A 315 -7.29 -11.07 13.94
N ARG A 316 -7.79 -10.64 12.79
CA ARG A 316 -7.53 -11.30 11.51
C ARG A 316 -7.42 -10.31 10.38
N SER A 317 -6.66 -10.71 9.36
CA SER A 317 -6.66 -10.07 8.06
C SER A 317 -7.02 -11.08 6.99
N PHE A 318 -8.03 -10.77 6.17
CA PHE A 318 -8.38 -11.62 5.02
C PHE A 318 -7.63 -11.22 3.75
N ARG A 319 -6.94 -10.08 3.77
CA ARG A 319 -6.17 -9.60 2.64
C ARG A 319 -4.70 -9.55 2.97
N TRP A 320 -3.93 -10.24 2.14
CA TRP A 320 -2.52 -10.46 2.36
C TRP A 320 -1.73 -9.98 1.17
N ARG A 321 -0.79 -9.07 1.42
CA ARG A 321 0.12 -8.57 0.39
C ARG A 321 1.39 -9.38 0.37
N VAL A 322 1.79 -9.73 -0.84
CA VAL A 322 3.05 -10.40 -1.12
C VAL A 322 3.78 -9.61 -2.19
N ASP A 323 5.02 -9.24 -1.89
CA ASP A 323 5.97 -8.76 -2.87
C ASP A 323 6.88 -9.93 -3.25
N PHE A 324 7.11 -10.17 -4.53
CA PHE A 324 7.92 -11.28 -5.00
C PHE A 324 8.74 -10.93 -6.24
N GLU A 325 9.84 -11.65 -6.40
CA GLU A 325 10.68 -11.70 -7.59
C GLU A 325 10.37 -12.96 -8.39
N LEU A 326 10.34 -12.81 -9.71
CA LEU A 326 10.10 -13.89 -10.66
C LEU A 326 11.18 -13.88 -11.73
N GLY A 327 11.93 -14.96 -11.87
CA GLY A 327 13.00 -15.03 -12.86
C GLY A 327 13.55 -16.43 -13.05
N ILE A 328 14.37 -16.61 -14.08
CA ILE A 328 15.05 -17.87 -14.35
C ILE A 328 16.34 -17.91 -13.53
N MET A 329 16.53 -18.97 -12.76
CA MET A 329 17.78 -19.28 -12.06
C MET A 329 18.51 -20.39 -12.81
N GLY A 330 19.80 -20.18 -13.08
CA GLY A 330 20.65 -21.17 -13.73
C GLY A 330 21.07 -22.29 -12.77
N GLU A 331 21.92 -23.20 -13.25
CA GLU A 331 22.47 -24.31 -12.45
C GLU A 331 23.40 -23.81 -11.32
N ASP A 332 24.04 -22.65 -11.51
CA ASP A 332 24.78 -21.95 -10.46
C ASP A 332 23.79 -21.26 -9.51
N GLU A 333 23.30 -22.01 -8.52
CA GLU A 333 22.30 -21.58 -7.54
C GLU A 333 22.73 -20.28 -6.83
N GLY A 334 21.85 -19.27 -6.86
CA GLY A 334 22.02 -18.06 -6.05
C GLY A 334 21.50 -16.77 -6.69
N ASN A 335 21.60 -16.65 -8.01
CA ASN A 335 21.19 -15.44 -8.74
C ASN A 335 20.32 -15.74 -9.96
N PHE A 336 19.42 -14.82 -10.29
CA PHE A 336 18.68 -14.88 -11.54
C PHE A 336 19.60 -14.61 -12.74
N LEU A 337 19.40 -15.35 -13.82
CA LEU A 337 20.15 -15.20 -15.08
C LEU A 337 19.92 -13.84 -15.75
N SER A 338 18.79 -13.21 -15.45
CA SER A 338 18.45 -11.86 -15.90
C SER A 338 17.74 -11.11 -14.76
N PRO A 339 17.67 -9.77 -14.80
CA PRO A 339 16.92 -9.00 -13.81
C PRO A 339 15.50 -9.57 -13.65
N PRO A 340 15.10 -10.00 -12.44
CA PRO A 340 13.81 -10.65 -12.23
C PRO A 340 12.68 -9.64 -12.36
N ASP A 341 11.50 -10.15 -12.70
CA ASP A 341 10.28 -9.37 -12.61
C ASP A 341 9.88 -9.22 -11.14
N ARG A 342 9.85 -7.99 -10.62
CA ARG A 342 9.27 -7.66 -9.32
C ARG A 342 7.77 -7.39 -9.44
N VAL A 343 7.00 -8.06 -8.60
CA VAL A 343 5.53 -7.98 -8.60
C VAL A 343 5.04 -7.81 -7.16
N ARG A 344 4.00 -7.01 -7.00
CA ARG A 344 3.21 -6.90 -5.77
C ARG A 344 1.82 -7.43 -6.04
N CYS A 345 1.30 -8.30 -5.19
CA CYS A 345 -0.10 -8.71 -5.22
C CYS A 345 -0.75 -8.65 -3.84
N VAL A 346 -2.07 -8.55 -3.82
CA VAL A 346 -2.93 -8.67 -2.64
C VAL A 346 -3.88 -9.82 -2.88
N VAL A 347 -3.71 -10.90 -2.12
CA VAL A 347 -4.59 -12.08 -2.15
C VAL A 347 -5.73 -11.85 -1.16
N ASP A 348 -6.96 -12.10 -1.59
CA ASP A 348 -8.18 -11.99 -0.79
C ASP A 348 -8.72 -13.38 -0.43
N LEU A 349 -8.81 -13.64 0.87
CA LEU A 349 -9.26 -14.89 1.48
C LEU A 349 -10.67 -14.78 2.06
N GLY A 350 -11.37 -13.66 1.80
CA GLY A 350 -12.68 -13.36 2.38
C GLY A 350 -13.77 -14.35 1.95
N THR A 351 -13.60 -15.00 0.80
CA THR A 351 -14.51 -16.06 0.32
C THR A 351 -13.83 -17.43 0.31
N PRO A 352 -14.59 -18.54 0.29
CA PRO A 352 -14.01 -19.89 0.19
C PRO A 352 -13.17 -20.11 -1.06
N ARG A 353 -13.39 -19.33 -2.13
CA ARG A 353 -12.55 -19.32 -3.33
C ARG A 353 -11.64 -18.09 -3.26
N PRO A 354 -10.35 -18.24 -2.91
CA PRO A 354 -9.44 -17.11 -2.80
C PRO A 354 -9.37 -16.34 -4.11
N SER A 355 -9.25 -15.03 -4.07
CA SER A 355 -9.17 -14.17 -5.26
C SER A 355 -7.98 -13.21 -5.17
N LEU A 356 -7.74 -12.45 -6.23
CA LEU A 356 -6.74 -11.38 -6.22
C LEU A 356 -7.48 -10.05 -6.11
N ALA A 357 -7.28 -9.33 -5.01
CA ALA A 357 -7.83 -7.98 -4.85
C ALA A 357 -7.10 -6.96 -5.72
N ALA A 358 -5.77 -7.11 -5.85
CA ALA A 358 -4.94 -6.26 -6.69
C ALA A 358 -3.63 -6.97 -7.05
N TRP A 359 -3.03 -6.60 -8.18
CA TRP A 359 -1.61 -6.89 -8.44
C TRP A 359 -1.02 -5.87 -9.40
N ARG A 360 0.30 -5.70 -9.36
CA ARG A 360 1.04 -4.84 -10.30
C ARG A 360 2.50 -5.27 -10.44
N SER A 361 3.07 -5.01 -11.61
CA SER A 361 4.52 -5.02 -11.77
C SER A 361 5.15 -3.79 -11.10
N LEU A 362 6.29 -3.99 -10.44
CA LEU A 362 7.10 -2.95 -9.82
C LEU A 362 8.26 -2.51 -10.74
N ASN A 363 8.53 -3.26 -11.83
CA ASN A 363 9.67 -3.02 -12.75
C ASN A 363 9.54 -1.73 -13.55
N LEU A 364 8.31 -1.31 -13.85
CA LEU A 364 8.02 -0.05 -14.56
C LEU A 364 8.56 1.17 -13.82
N ASN A 365 8.73 1.10 -12.50
CA ASN A 365 9.28 2.20 -11.72
C ASN A 365 10.77 2.43 -12.00
N ALA A 366 11.57 1.38 -12.19
CA ALA A 366 13.00 1.53 -12.47
C ALA A 366 13.25 2.13 -13.86
N THR A 367 12.46 1.74 -14.86
CA THR A 367 12.57 2.27 -16.23
C THR A 367 12.07 3.71 -16.32
N VAL A 368 10.93 4.05 -15.70
CA VAL A 368 10.43 5.44 -15.66
C VAL A 368 11.31 6.33 -14.80
N GLN A 369 11.86 5.84 -13.68
CA GLN A 369 12.84 6.58 -12.87
C GLN A 369 14.18 6.77 -13.58
N GLY A 370 14.65 5.77 -14.34
CA GLY A 370 15.84 5.90 -15.19
C GLY A 370 15.65 6.98 -16.24
N LEU A 371 14.52 6.95 -16.97
CA LEU A 371 14.18 7.96 -17.97
C LEU A 371 13.98 9.36 -17.37
N ALA A 372 13.36 9.48 -16.20
CA ALA A 372 13.19 10.77 -15.51
C ALA A 372 14.52 11.35 -15.00
N THR A 373 15.44 10.49 -14.53
CA THR A 373 16.79 10.89 -14.11
C THR A 373 17.64 11.33 -15.31
N GLU A 374 17.56 10.60 -16.44
CA GLU A 374 18.22 10.98 -17.69
C GLU A 374 17.68 12.30 -18.26
N GLN A 375 16.37 12.52 -18.19
CA GLN A 375 15.74 13.77 -18.64
C GLN A 375 16.25 14.96 -17.80
N ARG A 376 16.30 14.82 -16.47
CA ARG A 376 16.84 15.87 -15.58
C ARG A 376 18.32 16.13 -15.84
N ALA A 377 19.12 15.09 -16.09
CA ALA A 377 20.53 15.27 -16.43
C ALA A 377 20.70 16.06 -17.75
N ARG A 378 19.89 15.75 -18.78
CA ARG A 378 19.88 16.50 -20.05
C ARG A 378 19.43 17.94 -19.89
N ASP A 379 18.42 18.21 -19.07
CA ASP A 379 17.94 19.57 -18.82
C ASP A 379 19.01 20.41 -18.08
N THR A 380 19.74 19.79 -17.15
CA THR A 380 20.84 20.45 -16.41
C THR A 380 22.05 20.75 -17.32
N GLU A 381 22.38 19.85 -18.25
CA GLU A 381 23.42 20.07 -19.26
C GLU A 381 23.04 21.18 -20.24
N LYS A 382 21.77 21.23 -20.66
CA LYS A 382 21.25 22.27 -21.55
C LYS A 382 21.26 23.65 -20.90
N ASP A 383 20.88 23.75 -19.62
CA ASP A 383 20.95 25.01 -18.86
C ASP A 383 22.40 25.49 -18.65
N ALA A 384 23.35 24.56 -18.50
CA ALA A 384 24.78 24.87 -18.40
C ALA A 384 25.37 25.37 -19.73
N ASP A 385 24.90 24.86 -20.86
CA ASP A 385 25.35 25.26 -22.20
C ASP A 385 24.76 26.64 -22.60
N ASP A 386 23.47 26.87 -22.35
CA ASP A 386 22.81 28.17 -22.53
C ASP A 386 23.46 29.28 -21.67
N SER A 387 23.94 28.92 -20.47
CA SER A 387 24.66 29.83 -19.57
C SER A 387 26.05 30.20 -20.09
N ARG A 388 26.72 29.28 -20.80
CA ARG A 388 28.03 29.51 -21.42
C ARG A 388 27.94 30.36 -22.68
N GLU A 389 26.93 30.14 -23.53
CA GLU A 389 26.69 30.96 -24.72
C GLU A 389 26.32 32.41 -24.39
N ARG A 390 25.61 32.64 -23.27
CA ARG A 390 25.30 33.99 -22.77
C ARG A 390 26.52 34.73 -22.20
N GLN A 391 27.53 34.01 -21.72
CA GLN A 391 28.77 34.62 -21.24
C GLN A 391 29.74 34.98 -22.37
N THR A 392 29.73 34.26 -23.49
CA THR A 392 30.56 34.57 -24.67
C THR A 392 30.03 35.73 -25.50
N SER A 393 28.77 36.12 -25.31
CA SER A 393 28.07 37.14 -26.10
C SER A 393 27.87 38.47 -25.35
N ARG A 394 28.91 39.01 -24.71
CA ARG A 394 28.89 40.40 -24.21
C ARG A 394 29.52 41.36 -25.23
N PRO A 395 28.81 42.39 -25.73
CA PRO A 395 29.39 43.36 -26.66
C PRO A 395 30.38 44.28 -25.94
N ARG A 396 31.59 44.43 -26.53
CA ARG A 396 32.64 45.34 -26.07
C ARG A 396 32.19 46.80 -26.22
N ASN A 397 31.86 47.44 -25.10
CA ASN A 397 31.59 48.87 -25.08
C ASN A 397 32.91 49.66 -25.10
N ARG A 398 33.07 50.49 -26.13
CA ARG A 398 34.29 51.26 -26.45
C ARG A 398 34.27 52.59 -25.69
N THR A 399 35.19 52.76 -24.76
CA THR A 399 35.47 54.01 -24.05
C THR A 399 36.04 55.07 -24.99
N ARG A 400 35.48 56.29 -24.98
CA ARG A 400 36.12 57.48 -25.55
C ARG A 400 35.94 58.66 -24.58
N ARG A 401 37.06 59.32 -24.28
CA ARG A 401 37.29 60.38 -23.29
C ARG A 401 37.59 61.70 -24.02
N GLY A 402 37.08 62.83 -23.53
CA GLY A 402 37.49 64.21 -23.87
C GLY A 402 36.41 65.27 -23.56
N GLY A 403 36.61 66.11 -22.53
CA GLY A 403 35.70 67.19 -22.04
C GLY A 403 35.87 68.55 -22.76
N PRO A 404 35.77 69.75 -22.12
CA PRO A 404 35.14 70.17 -20.83
C PRO A 404 34.28 71.49 -20.91
N ALA A 405 33.71 71.93 -19.76
CA ALA A 405 33.64 73.33 -19.22
C ALA A 405 32.27 73.87 -18.71
N ALA A 406 32.32 74.46 -17.49
CA ALA A 406 31.53 75.56 -16.87
C ALA A 406 30.01 75.36 -16.62
N SER A 407 29.36 75.85 -15.55
CA SER A 407 29.66 76.76 -14.43
C SER A 407 28.46 76.77 -13.44
N ASP A 408 28.73 77.04 -12.16
CA ASP A 408 27.89 77.69 -11.10
C ASP A 408 26.52 77.08 -10.73
N SER A 409 26.04 76.97 -9.49
CA SER A 409 26.30 77.77 -8.27
C SER A 409 25.84 76.99 -7.00
N GLU A 410 26.51 77.30 -5.90
CA GLU A 410 26.29 77.02 -4.45
C GLU A 410 24.96 77.60 -3.84
N PRO A 411 24.69 77.56 -2.50
CA PRO A 411 24.81 76.48 -1.48
C PRO A 411 23.72 76.52 -0.34
N ALA A 412 23.93 75.67 0.69
CA ALA A 412 23.58 75.84 2.12
C ALA A 412 22.11 75.54 2.54
N SER A 413 21.78 74.93 3.69
CA SER A 413 22.39 74.94 5.03
C SER A 413 21.82 73.76 5.87
N GLY A 414 22.57 73.22 6.84
CA GLY A 414 22.14 72.18 7.80
C GLY A 414 21.24 72.70 8.95
N PRO A 415 21.44 72.28 10.20
CA PRO A 415 21.35 70.92 10.75
C PRO A 415 20.52 70.86 12.08
N LEU A 416 20.60 69.74 12.80
CA LEU A 416 20.48 69.53 14.26
C LEU A 416 19.16 69.02 14.90
N ARG A 417 19.38 67.94 15.68
CA ARG A 417 18.90 67.62 17.04
C ARG A 417 17.65 66.74 17.27
N ALA A 418 17.96 65.56 17.82
CA ALA A 418 17.18 64.71 18.75
C ALA A 418 16.78 65.48 20.05
N PRO A 419 15.96 64.98 21.04
CA PRO A 419 15.95 63.58 21.53
C PRO A 419 14.65 62.98 22.17
N ALA A 420 14.71 61.65 22.39
CA ALA A 420 14.27 60.80 23.51
C ALA A 420 13.00 61.06 24.37
N ARG A 421 12.25 59.98 24.64
CA ARG A 421 11.71 59.46 25.95
C ARG A 421 10.72 58.30 25.64
N SER A 422 10.92 57.03 26.04
CA SER A 422 10.96 56.36 27.35
C SER A 422 9.63 55.74 27.84
N ARG A 423 9.57 54.40 27.74
CA ARG A 423 9.05 53.38 28.70
C ARG A 423 7.54 52.99 28.81
N PRO A 424 7.25 51.75 29.34
CA PRO A 424 6.06 50.87 29.12
C PRO A 424 5.16 50.78 30.40
N PRO A 425 4.41 49.70 30.81
CA PRO A 425 4.06 48.37 30.24
C PRO A 425 2.58 47.87 30.44
N ASN A 426 2.36 46.57 30.16
CA ASN A 426 1.30 45.62 30.60
C ASN A 426 0.02 45.46 29.75
N ALA A 427 -0.15 44.26 29.16
CA ALA A 427 -1.08 43.21 29.59
C ALA A 427 -0.64 41.85 29.02
#